data_AF-A0A963KLM1-F1
#
_entry.id   AF-A0A963KLM1-F1
#
_cell.length_a   1.000
_cell.length_b   1.000
_cell.length_c   1.000
_cell.angle_alpha   90.00
_cell.angle_beta   90.00
_cell.angle_gamma   90.00
#
_symmetry.space_group_name_H-M   'P 1'
#
loop_
_entity.id
_entity.type
_entity.pdbx_description
1 polymer ?
#
loop_
_entity_poly.entity_id
_entity_poly.type
_entity_poly.pdbx_seq_one_letter_code
_entity_poly.pdbx_strand_id
1 'polypeptide(L)' 'MVDLTQLRQFLAVAERGSLSQAAKMLNVSQPGLTRSMRRLEAE' A
#
# COMPACT_ATOMS: atom_id res chain seq x y z
N MET A 1 7.63 -2.76 -12.92
CA MET A 1 8.74 -3.50 -12.26
C MET A 1 8.53 -3.31 -10.78
N VAL A 2 8.19 -4.40 -10.10
CA VAL A 2 7.75 -4.38 -8.71
C VAL A 2 8.87 -3.91 -7.78
N ASP A 3 8.60 -2.87 -6.99
CA ASP A 3 9.48 -2.38 -5.92
C ASP A 3 9.15 -3.08 -4.59
N LEU A 4 10.18 -3.42 -3.79
CA LEU A 4 10.03 -3.94 -2.43
C LEU A 4 9.17 -3.03 -1.55
N THR A 5 9.17 -1.72 -1.78
CA THR A 5 8.27 -0.79 -1.08
C THR A 5 6.80 -1.10 -1.37
N GLN A 6 6.45 -1.41 -2.62
CA GLN A 6 5.08 -1.76 -3.00
C GLN A 6 4.64 -3.08 -2.37
N LEU A 7 5.55 -4.07 -2.31
CA LEU A 7 5.26 -5.35 -1.65
C LEU A 7 5.02 -5.20 -0.14
N ARG A 8 5.82 -4.37 0.55
CA ARG A 8 5.59 -4.05 1.98
C ARG A 8 4.27 -3.34 2.20
N GLN A 9 3.94 -2.40 1.30
CA GLN A 9 2.67 -1.68 1.33
C GLN A 9 1.48 -2.63 1.12
N PHE A 10 1.60 -3.56 0.18
CA PHE A 10 0.59 -4.60 -0.08
C PHE A 10 0.38 -5.50 1.14
N LEU A 11 1.47 -5.98 1.75
CA LEU A 11 1.40 -6.80 2.97
C LEU A 11 0.70 -6.04 4.10
N ALA A 12 1.06 -4.78 4.34
CA ALA A 12 0.39 -3.95 5.35
C ALA A 12 -1.10 -3.76 5.06
N VAL A 13 -1.51 -3.62 3.80
CA VAL A 13 -2.94 -3.55 3.43
C VAL A 13 -3.64 -4.86 3.71
N ALA A 14 -3.02 -6.00 3.37
CA ALA A 14 -3.56 -7.33 3.62
C ALA A 14 -3.71 -7.63 5.12
N GLU A 15 -2.72 -7.29 5.94
CA GLU A 15 -2.73 -7.48 7.40
C GLU A 15 -3.78 -6.61 8.10
N ARG A 16 -3.98 -5.38 7.61
CA ARG A 16 -4.89 -4.41 8.25
C ARG A 16 -6.30 -4.44 7.68
N GLY A 17 -6.52 -5.08 6.53
CA GLY A 17 -7.80 -5.12 5.82
C GLY A 17 -8.34 -3.75 5.39
N SER A 18 -7.52 -2.70 5.45
CA SER A 18 -7.94 -1.32 5.22
C SER A 18 -6.78 -0.44 4.77
N LEU A 19 -6.93 0.21 3.62
CA LEU A 19 -5.98 1.20 3.10
C LEU A 19 -5.74 2.34 4.10
N SER A 20 -6.78 2.81 4.79
CA SER A 20 -6.65 3.90 5.77
C SER A 20 -5.87 3.47 7.01
N GLN A 21 -6.04 2.23 7.48
CA GLN A 21 -5.29 1.71 8.63
C GLN A 21 -3.84 1.38 8.26
N ALA A 22 -3.61 0.81 7.07
CA ALA A 22 -2.27 0.55 6.55
C ALA A 22 -1.48 1.85 6.34
N ALA A 23 -2.11 2.90 5.80
CA ALA A 23 -1.47 4.20 5.63
C ALA A 23 -1.04 4.82 6.97
N LYS A 24 -1.90 4.73 8.00
CA LYS A 24 -1.56 5.15 9.37
C LYS A 24 -0.39 4.35 9.94
N MET A 25 -0.43 3.02 9.81
CA MET A 25 0.63 2.12 10.28
C MET A 25 1.99 2.43 9.62
N LEU A 26 1.98 2.70 8.32
CA LEU A 26 3.18 2.99 7.53
C LEU A 26 3.62 4.46 7.60
N ASN A 27 2.89 5.32 8.32
CA ASN A 27 3.11 6.76 8.38
C ASN A 27 3.18 7.42 6.97
N VAL A 28 2.25 7.05 6.09
CA VAL A 28 2.10 7.64 4.75
C VAL A 28 0.69 8.17 4.54
N SER A 29 0.50 8.96 3.48
CA SER A 29 -0.84 9.39 3.11
C SER A 29 -1.65 8.25 2.48
N GLN A 30 -2.94 8.13 2.85
CA GLN A 30 -3.85 7.14 2.27
C GLN A 30 -4.03 7.31 0.75
N PRO A 31 -4.11 8.52 0.17
CA PRO A 31 -4.12 8.70 -1.29
C PRO A 31 -2.83 8.21 -1.95
N GLY A 32 -1.66 8.41 -1.31
CA GLY A 32 -0.38 7.91 -1.79
C GLY A 32 -0.33 6.39 -1.83
N LEU A 33 -0.78 5.74 -0.75
CA LEU A 33 -0.88 4.29 -0.68
C LEU A 33 -1.84 3.72 -1.73
N THR A 34 -3.00 4.35 -1.91
CA THR A 34 -3.99 3.94 -2.92
C THR A 34 -3.40 3.99 -4.34
N ARG A 35 -2.67 5.06 -4.69
CA ARG A 35 -2.00 5.15 -6.00
C ARG A 35 -0.93 4.07 -6.16
N SER A 36 -0.22 3.73 -5.09
CA SER A 36 0.79 2.68 -5.11
C SER A 36 0.19 1.30 -5.37
N MET A 37 -0.94 0.98 -4.71
CA MET A 37 -1.67 -0.28 -4.92
C MET A 37 -2.24 -0.39 -6.34
N ARG A 38 -2.85 0.66 -6.87
CA ARG A 38 -3.33 0.67 -8.27
C ARG A 38 -2.23 0.45 -9.28
N ARG A 39 -1.03 0.97 -8.99
CA ARG A 39 0.14 0.72 -9.85
C ARG A 39 0.56 -0.74 -9.77
N LEU A 40 0.62 -1.31 -8.56
CA LEU A 40 0.97 -2.72 -8.35
C LEU A 40 -0.03 -3.67 -9.04
N GLU A 41 -1.33 -3.36 -9.03
CA GLU A 41 -2.38 -4.14 -9.73
C GLU A 41 -2.30 -4.05 -11.27
N ALA A 42 -1.66 -3.01 -11.79
CA ALA A 42 -1.54 -2.77 -13.23
C ALA A 42 -0.21 -3.27 -13.83
N GLU A 43 0.69 -3.80 -13.00
CA GLU A 43 1.91 -4.52 -13.44
C GLU A 43 1.62 -5.99 -13.72
#